data_AF-A0A530BGQ9-F1
#
_entry.id   AF-A0A530BGQ9-F1
#
_cell.length_a   1.000
_cell.length_b   1.000
_cell.length_c   1.000
_cell.angle_alpha   90.00
_cell.angle_beta   90.00
_cell.angle_gamma   90.00
#
_symmetry.space_group_name_H-M   'P 1'
#
loop_
_entity.id
_entity.type
_entity.pdbx_description
1 polymer ?
#
loop_
_entity_poly.entity_id
_entity_poly.type
_entity_poly.pdbx_seq_one_letter_code
_entity_poly.pdbx_strand_id
1 'polypeptide(L)'
;AVSFALGGAGIAGLLMLHMALDSGWTTVLLGAAAILPALATRWRSYPVLGWIAVGAAVAVLGRVAFDPTIVVAAFLSRTPVFNWLLPGYGVPALAFGFAAWQLARTTSGRPRLVMEAASALFALLTIAMLVRHAMHGGVIDTGAVTLAEQAIYTLITLGASAILVAIDMRSPSSVLRYGSIAAGVVSAGLIAIQHFVVLNPLLTDESTGTIPVFNLLFLAYLLPAATAGALALYVRDKRPRRYAAMLALIAALLAFAYATLSVRRLFKGEFIALWSGLGQLETYTYSALWLAIGVALLTAGVWLKSQVLRIASAVLIAVAVVKVFLFDMSELEGVLRALSFIGLGAVLIGIGLFYQRLLTRAARDKTENLQEQVDRRE
;
A
#
# COMPACT_ATOMS: atom_id res chain seq x y z
N ALA A 1 44.03 10.08 -8.96
CA ALA A 1 44.13 9.99 -10.43
C ALA A 1 43.13 9.00 -11.02
N VAL A 2 43.27 7.68 -10.77
CA VAL A 2 42.41 6.63 -11.39
C VAL A 2 40.91 6.85 -11.18
N SER A 3 40.46 7.15 -9.96
CA SER A 3 39.03 7.41 -9.71
C SER A 3 38.48 8.65 -10.43
N PHE A 4 39.30 9.70 -10.57
CA PHE A 4 38.91 10.90 -11.33
C PHE A 4 38.84 10.61 -12.84
N ALA A 5 39.81 9.85 -13.37
CA ALA A 5 39.80 9.44 -14.77
C ALA A 5 38.59 8.55 -15.10
N LEU A 6 38.30 7.55 -14.25
CA LEU A 6 37.13 6.67 -14.41
C LEU A 6 35.81 7.44 -14.27
N GLY A 7 35.72 8.34 -13.28
CA GLY A 7 34.55 9.20 -13.10
C GLY A 7 34.32 10.12 -14.31
N GLY A 8 35.38 10.78 -14.79
CA GLY A 8 35.33 11.63 -15.98
C GLY A 8 34.93 10.86 -17.24
N ALA A 9 35.51 9.67 -17.46
CA ALA A 9 35.13 8.80 -18.57
C ALA A 9 33.68 8.33 -18.47
N GLY A 10 33.20 8.00 -17.26
CA GLY A 10 31.80 7.65 -17.02
C GLY A 10 30.84 8.78 -17.37
N ILE A 11 31.11 10.00 -16.90
CA ILE A 11 30.30 11.19 -17.21
C ILE A 11 30.33 11.48 -18.71
N ALA A 12 31.52 11.49 -19.32
CA ALA A 12 31.68 11.73 -20.76
C ALA A 12 30.91 10.68 -21.59
N GLY A 13 30.94 9.41 -21.18
CA GLY A 13 30.19 8.34 -21.83
C GLY A 13 28.67 8.53 -21.73
N LEU A 14 28.15 8.89 -20.55
CA LEU A 14 26.72 9.18 -20.38
C LEU A 14 26.28 10.40 -21.22
N LEU A 15 27.10 11.46 -21.27
CA LEU A 15 26.84 12.64 -22.10
C LEU A 15 26.89 12.30 -23.60
N MET A 16 27.88 11.50 -24.03
CA MET A 16 27.97 11.03 -25.40
C MET A 16 26.71 10.24 -25.79
N LEU A 17 26.26 9.30 -24.94
CA LEU A 17 25.01 8.57 -25.18
C LEU A 17 23.81 9.51 -25.25
N HIS A 18 23.75 10.53 -24.39
CA HIS A 18 22.68 11.51 -24.39
C HIS A 18 22.64 12.37 -25.68
N MET A 19 23.81 12.76 -26.20
CA MET A 19 23.91 13.63 -27.37
C MET A 19 23.84 12.87 -28.70
N ALA A 20 24.22 11.59 -28.72
CA ALA A 20 24.35 10.82 -29.96
C ALA A 20 23.09 10.06 -30.39
N LEU A 21 22.11 9.89 -29.49
CA LEU A 21 20.99 8.97 -29.70
C LEU A 21 19.64 9.69 -29.62
N ASP A 22 18.67 9.16 -30.38
CA ASP A 22 17.28 9.57 -30.28
C ASP A 22 16.67 9.22 -28.91
N SER A 23 15.66 10.00 -28.53
CA SER A 23 14.93 9.98 -27.25
C SER A 23 14.70 8.57 -26.66
N GLY A 24 14.20 7.64 -27.49
CA GLY A 24 13.92 6.26 -27.09
C GLY A 24 15.16 5.49 -26.66
N TRP A 25 16.13 5.42 -27.56
CA TRP A 25 17.37 4.67 -27.37
C TRP A 25 18.24 5.26 -26.27
N THR A 26 18.22 6.58 -26.07
CA THR A 26 18.94 7.23 -24.97
C THR A 26 18.61 6.59 -23.63
N THR A 27 17.34 6.45 -23.28
CA THR A 27 16.91 5.96 -21.95
C THR A 27 17.30 4.49 -21.75
N VAL A 28 17.09 3.67 -22.78
CA VAL A 28 17.44 2.24 -22.77
C VAL A 28 18.95 2.06 -22.60
N LEU A 29 19.74 2.77 -23.39
CA LEU A 29 21.20 2.62 -23.41
C LEU A 29 21.87 3.28 -22.20
N LEU A 30 21.34 4.40 -21.68
CA LEU A 30 21.78 4.96 -20.40
C LEU A 30 21.54 3.96 -19.25
N GLY A 31 20.42 3.25 -19.23
CA GLY A 31 20.16 2.19 -18.26
C GLY A 31 21.12 1.02 -18.41
N ALA A 32 21.29 0.52 -19.63
CA ALA A 32 22.23 -0.56 -19.94
C ALA A 32 23.69 -0.19 -19.62
N ALA A 33 24.07 1.09 -19.72
CA ALA A 33 25.41 1.56 -19.42
C ALA A 33 25.84 1.31 -17.97
N ALA A 34 24.89 1.14 -17.02
CA ALA A 34 25.20 0.76 -15.63
C ALA A 34 25.85 -0.63 -15.51
N ILE A 35 25.67 -1.50 -16.51
CA ILE A 35 26.23 -2.86 -16.55
C ILE A 35 27.76 -2.81 -16.67
N LEU A 36 28.29 -1.91 -17.50
CA LEU A 36 29.72 -1.82 -17.82
C LEU A 36 30.60 -1.60 -16.58
N PRO A 37 30.39 -0.53 -15.77
CA PRO A 37 31.20 -0.32 -14.58
C PRO A 37 30.97 -1.41 -13.53
N ALA A 38 29.76 -1.98 -13.44
CA ALA A 38 29.50 -3.11 -12.54
C ALA A 38 30.32 -4.35 -12.94
N LEU A 39 30.38 -4.70 -14.24
CA LEU A 39 31.15 -5.83 -14.73
C LEU A 39 32.67 -5.60 -14.59
N ALA A 40 33.12 -4.36 -14.79
CA ALA A 40 34.52 -3.98 -14.60
C ALA A 40 35.05 -4.29 -13.18
N THR A 41 34.16 -4.37 -12.18
CA THR A 41 34.55 -4.77 -10.81
C THR A 41 35.08 -6.19 -10.69
N ARG A 42 34.85 -7.06 -11.69
CA ARG A 42 35.42 -8.42 -11.75
C ARG A 42 36.93 -8.42 -11.94
N TRP A 43 37.44 -7.49 -12.74
CA TRP A 43 38.88 -7.38 -13.00
C TRP A 43 39.57 -6.51 -11.96
N ARG A 44 38.90 -5.43 -11.53
CA ARG A 44 39.45 -4.49 -10.54
C ARG A 44 38.34 -3.96 -9.64
N SER A 45 38.40 -4.31 -8.36
CA SER A 45 37.37 -3.97 -7.37
C SER A 45 37.49 -2.54 -6.85
N TYR A 46 37.60 -1.55 -7.73
CA TYR A 46 37.63 -0.15 -7.33
C TYR A 46 36.23 0.34 -6.89
N PRO A 47 36.10 0.94 -5.69
CA PRO A 47 34.79 1.41 -5.19
C PRO A 47 34.09 2.43 -6.11
N VAL A 48 34.86 3.21 -6.87
CA VAL A 48 34.33 4.23 -7.80
C VAL A 48 33.46 3.62 -8.90
N LEU A 49 33.74 2.39 -9.33
CA LEU A 49 32.98 1.72 -10.39
C LEU A 49 31.52 1.48 -9.99
N GLY A 50 31.28 1.09 -8.74
CA GLY A 50 29.91 0.98 -8.23
C GLY A 50 29.17 2.32 -8.27
N TRP A 51 29.84 3.42 -7.92
CA TRP A 51 29.24 4.76 -7.98
C TRP A 51 29.03 5.28 -9.39
N ILE A 52 29.84 4.86 -10.37
CA ILE A 52 29.58 5.16 -11.79
C ILE A 52 28.30 4.46 -12.26
N ALA A 53 28.06 3.20 -11.86
CA ALA A 53 26.80 2.52 -12.12
C ALA A 53 25.61 3.27 -11.50
N VAL A 54 25.78 3.79 -10.28
CA VAL A 54 24.78 4.66 -9.64
C VAL A 54 24.54 5.94 -10.43
N GLY A 55 25.60 6.58 -10.94
CA GLY A 55 25.50 7.75 -11.78
C GLY A 55 24.65 7.51 -13.03
N ALA A 56 24.78 6.35 -13.67
CA ALA A 56 23.93 5.96 -14.79
C ALA A 56 22.45 5.85 -14.37
N ALA A 57 22.15 5.21 -13.23
CA ALA A 57 20.77 5.14 -12.74
C ALA A 57 20.17 6.52 -12.42
N VAL A 58 20.96 7.43 -11.84
CA VAL A 58 20.54 8.82 -11.60
C VAL A 58 20.28 9.55 -12.92
N ALA A 59 21.14 9.36 -13.94
CA ALA A 59 20.95 9.95 -15.26
C ALA A 59 19.65 9.47 -15.93
N VAL A 60 19.36 8.16 -15.87
CA VAL A 60 18.09 7.61 -16.39
C VAL A 60 16.90 8.17 -15.60
N LEU A 61 17.00 8.25 -14.27
CA LEU A 61 15.93 8.80 -13.43
C LEU A 61 15.65 10.26 -13.80
N GLY A 62 16.68 11.09 -13.98
CA GLY A 62 16.55 12.47 -14.43
C GLY A 62 15.93 12.58 -15.82
N ARG A 63 16.33 11.71 -16.75
CA ARG A 63 15.80 11.67 -18.12
C ARG A 63 14.31 11.34 -18.16
N VAL A 64 13.91 10.33 -17.40
CA VAL A 64 12.52 9.87 -17.29
C VAL A 64 11.64 10.89 -16.55
N ALA A 65 12.19 11.59 -15.55
CA ALA A 65 11.48 12.66 -14.87
C ALA A 65 11.17 13.85 -15.81
N PHE A 66 12.05 14.13 -16.78
CA PHE A 66 11.86 15.21 -17.75
C PHE A 66 10.89 14.82 -18.88
N ASP A 67 11.02 13.62 -19.43
CA ASP A 67 10.08 13.11 -20.44
C ASP A 67 9.74 11.63 -20.14
N PRO A 68 8.59 11.41 -19.45
CA PRO A 68 8.12 10.09 -19.07
C PRO A 68 7.68 9.21 -20.24
N THR A 69 7.35 9.79 -21.39
CA THR A 69 6.91 9.02 -22.57
C THR A 69 8.07 8.29 -23.25
N ILE A 70 9.32 8.63 -22.91
CA ILE A 70 10.58 8.06 -23.41
C ILE A 70 10.81 8.34 -24.89
N VAL A 71 9.79 8.18 -25.72
CA VAL A 71 9.76 8.52 -27.14
C VAL A 71 8.72 9.61 -27.34
N VAL A 72 8.91 10.43 -28.38
CA VAL A 72 7.89 11.38 -28.84
C VAL A 72 6.54 10.65 -28.99
N ALA A 73 5.47 11.25 -28.45
CA ALA A 73 4.15 10.64 -28.35
C ALA A 73 3.62 10.06 -29.68
N ALA A 74 3.99 10.64 -30.82
CA ALA A 74 3.62 10.15 -32.15
C ALA A 74 4.15 8.74 -32.49
N PHE A 75 5.26 8.32 -31.88
CA PHE A 75 5.87 6.99 -32.10
C PHE A 75 5.49 5.97 -31.02
N LEU A 76 4.67 6.36 -30.04
CA LEU A 76 4.22 5.45 -29.01
C LEU A 76 3.07 4.61 -29.55
N SER A 77 3.32 3.31 -29.74
CA SER A 77 2.29 2.35 -30.14
C SER A 77 1.16 2.31 -29.10
N ARG A 78 -0.08 2.14 -29.56
CA ARG A 78 -1.28 1.97 -28.70
C ARG A 78 -1.41 0.58 -28.08
N THR A 79 -0.49 -0.34 -28.41
CA THR A 79 -0.46 -1.68 -27.82
C THR A 79 -0.20 -1.56 -26.30
N PRO A 80 -1.10 -2.09 -25.43
CA PRO A 80 -1.03 -1.79 -23.99
C PRO A 80 0.28 -2.19 -23.30
N VAL A 81 0.87 -3.33 -23.68
CA VAL A 81 2.06 -3.91 -23.02
C VAL A 81 3.30 -3.82 -23.89
N PHE A 82 3.21 -4.25 -25.14
CA PHE A 82 4.36 -4.29 -26.06
C PHE A 82 4.48 -2.95 -26.80
N ASN A 83 4.88 -1.91 -26.06
CA ASN A 83 5.19 -0.58 -26.56
C ASN A 83 6.55 -0.11 -26.02
N TRP A 84 7.00 1.10 -26.39
CA TRP A 84 8.31 1.65 -25.99
C TRP A 84 8.50 1.90 -24.48
N LEU A 85 7.42 1.98 -23.69
CA LEU A 85 7.52 2.11 -22.24
C LEU A 85 8.10 0.83 -21.62
N LEU A 86 7.75 -0.34 -22.15
CA LEU A 86 8.25 -1.62 -21.64
C LEU A 86 9.78 -1.74 -21.72
N PRO A 87 10.45 -1.59 -22.89
CA PRO A 87 11.91 -1.59 -22.94
C PRO A 87 12.50 -0.33 -22.29
N GLY A 88 11.81 0.81 -22.39
CA GLY A 88 12.29 2.09 -21.87
C GLY A 88 12.45 2.14 -20.35
N TYR A 89 11.55 1.53 -19.59
CA TYR A 89 11.66 1.40 -18.12
C TYR A 89 12.16 0.02 -17.69
N GLY A 90 11.78 -1.04 -18.41
CA GLY A 90 12.10 -2.42 -18.07
C GLY A 90 13.57 -2.79 -18.29
N VAL A 91 14.21 -2.29 -19.36
CA VAL A 91 15.65 -2.54 -19.56
C VAL A 91 16.48 -1.89 -18.46
N PRO A 92 16.28 -0.62 -18.08
CA PRO A 92 16.91 -0.05 -16.88
C PRO A 92 16.65 -0.88 -15.61
N ALA A 93 15.41 -1.35 -15.37
CA ALA A 93 15.10 -2.17 -14.20
C ALA A 93 15.96 -3.45 -14.14
N LEU A 94 16.08 -4.17 -15.26
CA LEU A 94 16.90 -5.39 -15.37
C LEU A 94 18.39 -5.07 -15.29
N ALA A 95 18.85 -4.00 -15.95
CA ALA A 95 20.25 -3.57 -15.94
C ALA A 95 20.72 -3.20 -14.51
N PHE A 96 19.89 -2.46 -13.75
CA PHE A 96 20.20 -2.14 -12.36
C PHE A 96 20.15 -3.37 -11.45
N GLY A 97 19.23 -4.31 -11.71
CA GLY A 97 19.18 -5.58 -11.00
C GLY A 97 20.43 -6.43 -11.25
N PHE A 98 20.90 -6.49 -12.51
CA PHE A 98 22.16 -7.13 -12.87
C PHE A 98 23.36 -6.44 -12.22
N ALA A 99 23.42 -5.10 -12.27
CA ALA A 99 24.48 -4.33 -11.63
C ALA A 99 24.53 -4.58 -10.12
N ALA A 100 23.37 -4.62 -9.45
CA ALA A 100 23.26 -4.98 -8.04
C ALA A 100 23.78 -6.39 -7.77
N TRP A 101 23.32 -7.39 -8.52
CA TRP A 101 23.79 -8.79 -8.40
C TRP A 101 25.31 -8.90 -8.58
N GLN A 102 25.86 -8.19 -9.57
CA GLN A 102 27.29 -8.22 -9.87
C GLN A 102 28.09 -7.55 -8.76
N LEU A 103 27.64 -6.38 -8.27
CA LEU A 103 28.28 -5.66 -7.17
C LEU A 103 28.22 -6.45 -5.88
N ALA A 104 27.16 -7.22 -5.63
CA ALA A 104 27.06 -8.12 -4.48
C ALA A 104 28.14 -9.21 -4.46
N ARG A 105 28.60 -9.65 -5.63
CA ARG A 105 29.65 -10.68 -5.76
C ARG A 105 31.07 -10.13 -5.69
N THR A 106 31.27 -8.82 -5.86
CA THR A 106 32.60 -8.22 -5.93
C THR A 106 32.91 -7.29 -4.77
N THR A 107 32.11 -6.24 -4.60
CA THR A 107 32.39 -5.18 -3.62
C THR A 107 31.44 -5.21 -2.42
N SER A 108 30.20 -5.69 -2.63
CA SER A 108 29.10 -5.72 -1.65
C SER A 108 28.90 -4.40 -0.88
N GLY A 109 29.29 -3.28 -1.48
CA GLY A 109 29.25 -1.96 -0.86
C GLY A 109 27.91 -1.24 -1.03
N ARG A 110 27.81 -0.01 -0.51
CA ARG A 110 26.61 0.84 -0.62
C ARG A 110 26.03 1.00 -2.03
N PRO A 111 26.82 1.12 -3.12
CA PRO A 111 26.28 1.20 -4.48
C PRO A 111 25.36 0.04 -4.86
N ARG A 112 25.62 -1.16 -4.34
CA ARG A 112 24.76 -2.33 -4.52
C ARG A 112 23.33 -2.05 -4.06
N LEU A 113 23.16 -1.49 -2.85
CA LEU A 113 21.84 -1.20 -2.28
C LEU A 113 21.08 -0.15 -3.08
N VAL A 114 21.81 0.86 -3.59
CA VAL A 114 21.23 1.87 -4.47
C VAL A 114 20.75 1.23 -5.77
N MET A 115 21.50 0.28 -6.33
CA MET A 115 21.10 -0.45 -7.54
C MET A 115 19.95 -1.44 -7.30
N GLU A 116 19.88 -2.11 -6.15
CA GLU A 116 18.72 -2.93 -5.78
C GLU A 116 17.46 -2.06 -5.66
N ALA A 117 17.55 -0.90 -5.01
CA ALA A 117 16.45 0.04 -4.88
C ALA A 117 16.05 0.67 -6.23
N ALA A 118 17.02 1.04 -7.07
CA ALA A 118 16.76 1.58 -8.40
C ALA A 118 16.09 0.53 -9.31
N SER A 119 16.54 -0.73 -9.25
CA SER A 119 15.90 -1.84 -9.97
C SER A 119 14.43 -2.00 -9.57
N ALA A 120 14.16 -2.02 -8.26
CA ALA A 120 12.78 -2.08 -7.74
C ALA A 120 11.94 -0.87 -8.18
N LEU A 121 12.49 0.34 -8.07
CA LEU A 121 11.82 1.56 -8.49
C LEU A 121 11.46 1.51 -9.98
N PHE A 122 12.40 1.18 -10.86
CA PHE A 122 12.15 1.12 -12.30
C PHE A 122 11.22 -0.03 -12.68
N ALA A 123 11.24 -1.17 -11.98
CA ALA A 123 10.25 -2.23 -12.17
C ALA A 123 8.83 -1.73 -11.85
N LEU A 124 8.67 -0.99 -10.74
CA LEU A 124 7.39 -0.41 -10.34
C LEU A 124 6.94 0.72 -11.28
N LEU A 125 7.87 1.58 -11.74
CA LEU A 125 7.59 2.62 -12.73
C LEU A 125 7.17 2.02 -14.08
N THR A 126 7.80 0.92 -14.51
CA THR A 126 7.36 0.17 -15.71
C THR A 126 5.88 -0.19 -15.60
N ILE A 127 5.48 -0.78 -14.47
CA ILE A 127 4.08 -1.17 -14.26
C ILE A 127 3.18 0.07 -14.22
N ALA A 128 3.56 1.11 -13.48
CA ALA A 128 2.75 2.33 -13.36
C ALA A 128 2.51 3.03 -14.71
N MET A 129 3.54 3.11 -15.55
CA MET A 129 3.46 3.73 -16.87
C MET A 129 2.67 2.89 -17.87
N LEU A 130 2.82 1.57 -17.84
CA LEU A 130 2.00 0.67 -18.67
C LEU A 130 0.53 0.72 -18.27
N VAL A 131 0.23 0.82 -16.97
CA VAL A 131 -1.14 0.99 -16.46
C VAL A 131 -1.72 2.32 -16.93
N ARG A 132 -0.99 3.44 -16.79
CA ARG A 132 -1.42 4.76 -17.31
C ARG A 132 -1.76 4.66 -18.79
N HIS A 133 -0.82 4.13 -19.58
CA HIS A 133 -0.97 4.01 -21.02
C HIS A 133 -2.18 3.14 -21.41
N ALA A 134 -2.32 1.97 -20.79
CA ALA A 134 -3.39 1.02 -21.09
C ALA A 134 -4.77 1.58 -20.75
N MET A 135 -4.89 2.28 -19.62
CA MET A 135 -6.17 2.82 -19.13
C MET A 135 -6.61 4.09 -19.86
N HIS A 136 -5.67 4.80 -20.50
CA HIS A 136 -5.95 6.01 -21.30
C HIS A 136 -5.92 5.73 -22.81
N GLY A 137 -6.29 4.51 -23.22
CA GLY A 137 -6.49 4.16 -24.63
C GLY A 137 -5.21 4.17 -25.49
N GLY A 138 -4.05 3.99 -24.87
CA GLY A 138 -2.75 3.98 -25.55
C GLY A 138 -2.11 5.35 -25.71
N VAL A 139 -2.52 6.34 -24.91
CA VAL A 139 -1.91 7.68 -24.87
C VAL A 139 -1.56 8.01 -23.42
N ILE A 140 -0.45 8.74 -23.20
CA ILE A 140 -0.12 9.31 -21.90
C ILE A 140 -0.58 10.77 -21.93
N ASP A 141 -1.72 11.05 -21.31
CA ASP A 141 -2.29 12.40 -21.25
C ASP A 141 -2.53 12.85 -19.80
N THR A 142 -3.11 14.03 -19.65
CA THR A 142 -3.53 14.60 -18.36
C THR A 142 -4.97 14.21 -17.99
N GLY A 143 -5.50 13.12 -18.57
CA GLY A 143 -6.83 12.62 -18.29
C GLY A 143 -7.03 12.32 -16.80
N ALA A 144 -8.28 12.39 -16.35
CA ALA A 144 -8.64 12.12 -14.97
C ALA A 144 -8.25 10.69 -14.57
N VAL A 145 -7.65 10.56 -13.39
CA VAL A 145 -7.30 9.25 -12.81
C VAL A 145 -8.59 8.57 -12.36
N THR A 146 -8.84 7.36 -12.85
CA THR A 146 -9.98 6.53 -12.42
C THR A 146 -9.67 5.82 -11.12
N LEU A 147 -10.70 5.36 -10.39
CA LEU A 147 -10.48 4.58 -9.17
C LEU A 147 -9.68 3.30 -9.44
N ALA A 148 -9.94 2.65 -10.59
CA ALA A 148 -9.19 1.45 -11.00
C ALA A 148 -7.70 1.71 -11.17
N GLU A 149 -7.33 2.84 -11.78
CA GLU A 149 -5.94 3.24 -11.97
C GLU A 149 -5.28 3.56 -10.62
N GLN A 150 -5.98 4.33 -9.80
CA GLN A 150 -5.50 4.74 -8.48
C GLN A 150 -5.33 3.55 -7.53
N ALA A 151 -6.17 2.52 -7.63
CA ALA A 151 -6.05 1.29 -6.86
C ALA A 151 -4.74 0.55 -7.17
N ILE A 152 -4.37 0.47 -8.45
CA ILE A 152 -3.11 -0.15 -8.87
C ILE A 152 -1.92 0.68 -8.39
N TYR A 153 -1.97 2.00 -8.50
CA TYR A 153 -0.92 2.89 -7.96
C TYR A 153 -0.76 2.77 -6.45
N THR A 154 -1.86 2.53 -5.74
CA THR A 154 -1.84 2.27 -4.30
C THR A 154 -1.11 0.97 -3.97
N LEU A 155 -1.39 -0.10 -4.70
CA LEU A 155 -0.68 -1.37 -4.54
C LEU A 155 0.81 -1.23 -4.90
N ILE A 156 1.14 -0.48 -5.94
CA ILE A 156 2.52 -0.20 -6.35
C ILE A 156 3.28 0.55 -5.24
N THR A 157 2.69 1.59 -4.65
CA THR A 157 3.37 2.40 -3.63
C THR A 157 3.49 1.66 -2.29
N LEU A 158 2.46 0.90 -1.88
CA LEU A 158 2.55 -0.01 -0.73
C LEU A 158 3.60 -1.10 -0.97
N GLY A 159 3.65 -1.65 -2.18
CA GLY A 159 4.67 -2.60 -2.62
C GLY A 159 6.08 -2.00 -2.56
N ALA A 160 6.25 -0.76 -3.00
CA ALA A 160 7.53 -0.03 -2.90
C ALA A 160 8.01 0.05 -1.45
N SER A 161 7.11 0.43 -0.52
CA SER A 161 7.43 0.45 0.90
C SER A 161 7.85 -0.95 1.40
N ALA A 162 7.08 -1.99 1.07
CA ALA A 162 7.37 -3.37 1.46
C ALA A 162 8.73 -3.87 0.92
N ILE A 163 9.03 -3.61 -0.36
CA ILE A 163 10.30 -3.98 -0.99
C ILE A 163 11.47 -3.27 -0.30
N LEU A 164 11.35 -1.96 -0.05
CA LEU A 164 12.40 -1.20 0.65
C LEU A 164 12.63 -1.70 2.08
N VAL A 165 11.56 -2.08 2.81
CA VAL A 165 11.73 -2.74 4.11
C VAL A 165 12.46 -4.07 3.94
N ALA A 166 12.08 -4.90 2.96
CA ALA A 166 12.70 -6.20 2.75
C ALA A 166 14.21 -6.08 2.40
N ILE A 167 14.59 -5.10 1.59
CA ILE A 167 16.00 -4.81 1.27
C ILE A 167 16.73 -4.34 2.54
N ASP A 168 16.15 -3.40 3.30
CA ASP A 168 16.74 -2.89 4.54
C ASP A 168 16.96 -3.99 5.59
N MET A 169 16.06 -4.97 5.67
CA MET A 169 16.21 -6.11 6.59
C MET A 169 17.34 -7.06 6.20
N ARG A 170 17.67 -7.17 4.90
CA ARG A 170 18.81 -7.96 4.42
C ARG A 170 20.12 -7.19 4.54
N SER A 171 20.08 -5.87 4.42
CA SER A 171 21.26 -5.01 4.45
C SER A 171 20.90 -3.63 5.00
N PRO A 172 21.00 -3.46 6.34
CA PRO A 172 20.51 -2.26 7.01
C PRO A 172 21.18 -0.97 6.54
N SER A 173 20.38 0.04 6.22
CA SER A 173 20.88 1.38 5.92
C SER A 173 19.90 2.44 6.40
N SER A 174 20.42 3.59 6.86
CA SER A 174 19.57 4.70 7.29
C SER A 174 18.67 5.21 6.16
N VAL A 175 19.20 5.26 4.93
CA VAL A 175 18.47 5.72 3.74
C VAL A 175 17.29 4.80 3.42
N LEU A 176 17.49 3.48 3.37
CA LEU A 176 16.39 2.53 3.10
C LEU A 176 15.38 2.50 4.27
N ARG A 177 15.86 2.64 5.51
CA ARG A 177 15.00 2.75 6.67
C ARG A 177 14.04 3.92 6.57
N TYR A 178 14.55 5.13 6.36
CA TYR A 178 13.71 6.33 6.23
C TYR A 178 12.91 6.31 4.92
N GLY A 179 13.50 5.87 3.82
CA GLY A 179 12.83 5.76 2.51
C GLY A 179 11.61 4.83 2.56
N SER A 180 11.73 3.66 3.20
CA SER A 180 10.60 2.73 3.35
C SER A 180 9.45 3.31 4.19
N ILE A 181 9.78 4.06 5.25
CA ILE A 181 8.79 4.75 6.09
C ILE A 181 8.12 5.87 5.30
N ALA A 182 8.91 6.71 4.61
CA ALA A 182 8.38 7.79 3.79
C ALA A 182 7.43 7.27 2.70
N ALA A 183 7.83 6.22 1.98
CA ALA A 183 6.97 5.57 0.98
C ALA A 183 5.65 5.09 1.60
N GLY A 184 5.68 4.41 2.75
CA GLY A 184 4.45 3.94 3.39
C GLY A 184 3.57 5.05 3.96
N VAL A 185 4.15 6.14 4.47
CA VAL A 185 3.40 7.33 4.92
C VAL A 185 2.74 8.03 3.74
N VAL A 186 3.47 8.20 2.63
CA VAL A 186 2.90 8.77 1.40
C VAL A 186 1.77 7.89 0.87
N SER A 187 1.95 6.57 0.83
CA SER A 187 0.88 5.63 0.46
C SER A 187 -0.35 5.77 1.37
N ALA A 188 -0.16 5.82 2.69
CA ALA A 188 -1.26 6.00 3.65
C ALA A 188 -2.02 7.32 3.42
N GLY A 189 -1.30 8.41 3.17
CA GLY A 189 -1.90 9.71 2.86
C GLY A 189 -2.66 9.70 1.52
N LEU A 190 -2.08 9.12 0.48
CA LEU A 190 -2.73 8.97 -0.83
C LEU A 190 -3.98 8.10 -0.73
N ILE A 191 -3.95 7.02 0.06
CA ILE A 191 -5.14 6.20 0.34
C ILE A 191 -6.23 7.04 1.00
N ALA A 192 -5.89 7.74 2.08
CA ALA A 192 -6.83 8.56 2.85
C ALA A 192 -7.53 9.61 1.98
N ILE A 193 -6.78 10.27 1.09
CA ILE A 193 -7.33 11.30 0.19
C ILE A 193 -8.08 10.65 -0.97
N GLN A 194 -7.43 9.76 -1.71
CA GLN A 194 -7.97 9.30 -3.00
C GLN A 194 -9.12 8.32 -2.83
N HIS A 195 -9.04 7.35 -1.91
CA HIS A 195 -10.04 6.28 -1.81
C HIS A 195 -11.27 6.68 -0.97
N PHE A 196 -11.09 7.58 0.00
CA PHE A 196 -12.18 7.99 0.88
C PHE A 196 -12.83 9.30 0.46
N VAL A 197 -12.09 10.21 -0.20
CA VAL A 197 -12.58 11.56 -0.52
C VAL A 197 -12.72 11.78 -2.03
N VAL A 198 -11.67 11.59 -2.82
CA VAL A 198 -11.67 12.04 -4.23
C VAL A 198 -12.36 11.06 -5.17
N LEU A 199 -11.98 9.79 -5.14
CA LEU A 199 -12.41 8.75 -6.08
C LEU A 199 -13.34 7.73 -5.42
N ASN A 200 -13.97 8.11 -4.31
CA ASN A 200 -14.92 7.23 -3.63
C ASN A 200 -16.17 7.04 -4.52
N PRO A 201 -16.54 5.80 -4.92
CA PRO A 201 -17.68 5.56 -5.81
C PRO A 201 -19.03 6.05 -5.24
N LEU A 202 -19.12 6.24 -3.92
CA LEU A 202 -20.28 6.88 -3.31
C LEU A 202 -20.47 8.33 -3.78
N LEU A 203 -19.36 9.02 -4.07
CA LEU A 203 -19.33 10.42 -4.48
C LEU A 203 -19.21 10.57 -6.01
N THR A 204 -18.49 9.66 -6.67
CA THR A 204 -18.22 9.75 -8.11
C THR A 204 -19.19 8.98 -9.00
N ASP A 205 -19.91 8.00 -8.44
CA ASP A 205 -20.73 7.04 -9.19
C ASP A 205 -19.97 6.29 -10.29
N GLU A 206 -18.66 6.09 -10.11
CA GLU A 206 -17.89 5.24 -11.01
C GLU A 206 -18.39 3.80 -10.92
N SER A 207 -18.58 3.15 -12.08
CA SER A 207 -19.02 1.74 -12.11
C SER A 207 -18.03 0.87 -11.35
N THR A 208 -18.55 0.09 -10.42
CA THR A 208 -17.75 -0.87 -9.67
C THR A 208 -17.45 -2.15 -10.46
N GLY A 209 -17.88 -2.25 -11.72
CA GLY A 209 -17.66 -3.40 -12.60
C GLY A 209 -18.73 -4.48 -12.46
N THR A 210 -18.76 -5.43 -13.42
CA THR A 210 -19.86 -6.40 -13.60
C THR A 210 -19.80 -7.60 -12.65
N ILE A 211 -18.61 -8.13 -12.38
CA ILE A 211 -18.43 -9.35 -11.59
C ILE A 211 -18.77 -9.08 -10.12
N PRO A 212 -19.65 -9.84 -9.45
CA PRO A 212 -20.11 -9.49 -8.11
C PRO A 212 -19.03 -9.45 -7.01
N VAL A 213 -18.07 -10.39 -7.05
CA VAL A 213 -17.05 -10.55 -5.99
C VAL A 213 -15.72 -9.91 -6.40
N PHE A 214 -15.23 -10.21 -7.60
CA PHE A 214 -14.01 -9.61 -8.16
C PHE A 214 -14.33 -8.32 -8.90
N ASN A 215 -14.81 -7.34 -8.13
CA ASN A 215 -15.19 -6.03 -8.61
C ASN A 215 -14.11 -4.97 -8.32
N LEU A 216 -14.36 -3.73 -8.71
CA LEU A 216 -13.47 -2.60 -8.45
C LEU A 216 -13.26 -2.35 -6.94
N LEU A 217 -14.25 -2.62 -6.10
CA LEU A 217 -14.10 -2.46 -4.64
C LEU A 217 -13.10 -3.48 -4.07
N PHE A 218 -13.07 -4.70 -4.62
CA PHE A 218 -12.07 -5.70 -4.26
C PHE A 218 -10.65 -5.19 -4.58
N LEU A 219 -10.46 -4.61 -5.77
CA LEU A 219 -9.17 -4.06 -6.20
C LEU A 219 -8.78 -2.79 -5.43
N ALA A 220 -9.72 -1.88 -5.18
CA ALA A 220 -9.48 -0.56 -4.61
C ALA A 220 -9.44 -0.54 -3.07
N TYR A 221 -10.18 -1.43 -2.41
CA TYR A 221 -10.26 -1.43 -0.94
C TYR A 221 -9.72 -2.71 -0.32
N LEU A 222 -10.14 -3.90 -0.79
CA LEU A 222 -9.74 -5.14 -0.13
C LEU A 222 -8.27 -5.50 -0.35
N LEU A 223 -7.75 -5.41 -1.58
CA LEU A 223 -6.34 -5.71 -1.87
C LEU A 223 -5.38 -4.71 -1.17
N PRO A 224 -5.62 -3.38 -1.22
CA PRO A 224 -4.88 -2.42 -0.41
C PRO A 224 -5.00 -2.67 1.10
N ALA A 225 -6.17 -3.09 1.60
CA ALA A 225 -6.32 -3.46 3.01
C ALA A 225 -5.43 -4.65 3.38
N ALA A 226 -5.45 -5.72 2.57
CA ALA A 226 -4.66 -6.91 2.79
C ALA A 226 -3.16 -6.62 2.73
N THR A 227 -2.71 -5.85 1.74
CA THR A 227 -1.29 -5.49 1.59
C THR A 227 -0.82 -4.56 2.71
N ALA A 228 -1.59 -3.53 3.08
CA ALA A 228 -1.28 -2.67 4.22
C ALA A 228 -1.26 -3.45 5.53
N GLY A 229 -2.20 -4.37 5.74
CA GLY A 229 -2.28 -5.23 6.92
C GLY A 229 -1.10 -6.20 7.01
N ALA A 230 -0.75 -6.86 5.90
CA ALA A 230 0.43 -7.73 5.82
C ALA A 230 1.71 -6.94 6.09
N LEU A 231 1.84 -5.73 5.53
CA LEU A 231 2.98 -4.85 5.79
C LEU A 231 3.02 -4.42 7.26
N ALA A 232 1.89 -4.06 7.85
CA ALA A 232 1.78 -3.69 9.27
C ALA A 232 2.25 -4.81 10.20
N LEU A 233 1.85 -6.05 9.91
CA LEU A 233 2.31 -7.23 10.65
C LEU A 233 3.81 -7.47 10.44
N TYR A 234 4.28 -7.35 9.19
CA TYR A 234 5.70 -7.57 8.86
C TYR A 234 6.64 -6.57 9.53
N VAL A 235 6.21 -5.32 9.74
CA VAL A 235 7.02 -4.24 10.33
C VAL A 235 6.81 -4.03 11.83
N ARG A 236 5.85 -4.72 12.44
CA ARG A 236 5.40 -4.50 13.84
C ARG A 236 6.55 -4.42 14.85
N ASP A 237 7.53 -5.31 14.74
CA ASP A 237 8.66 -5.42 15.66
C ASP A 237 9.98 -4.88 15.07
N LYS A 238 9.92 -4.31 13.85
CA LYS A 238 11.10 -3.85 13.09
C LYS A 238 11.15 -2.35 12.88
N ARG A 239 10.01 -1.67 13.03
CA ARG A 239 9.82 -0.25 12.78
C ARG A 239 9.15 0.43 13.98
N PRO A 240 9.16 1.79 14.05
CA PRO A 240 8.49 2.49 15.12
C PRO A 240 7.03 2.07 15.24
N ARG A 241 6.55 1.85 16.48
CA ARG A 241 5.18 1.39 16.76
C ARG A 241 4.11 2.23 16.07
N ARG A 242 4.31 3.55 15.98
CA ARG A 242 3.39 4.49 15.31
C ARG A 242 3.22 4.19 13.82
N TYR A 243 4.30 3.80 13.13
CA TYR A 243 4.25 3.47 11.70
C TYR A 243 3.47 2.17 11.45
N ALA A 244 3.76 1.12 12.23
CA ALA A 244 3.00 -0.13 12.16
C ALA A 244 1.51 0.08 12.49
N ALA A 245 1.23 0.89 13.52
CA ALA A 245 -0.14 1.23 13.91
C ALA A 245 -0.88 2.03 12.83
N MET A 246 -0.21 2.97 12.16
CA MET A 246 -0.78 3.71 11.03
C MET A 246 -1.17 2.78 9.88
N LEU A 247 -0.28 1.87 9.47
CA LEU A 247 -0.59 0.89 8.42
C LEU A 247 -1.73 -0.05 8.81
N ALA A 248 -1.75 -0.51 10.07
CA ALA A 248 -2.84 -1.34 10.59
C ALA A 248 -4.18 -0.58 10.61
N LEU A 249 -4.17 0.71 10.96
CA LEU A 249 -5.35 1.56 10.93
C LEU A 249 -5.87 1.74 9.49
N ILE A 250 -4.99 2.06 8.54
CA ILE A 250 -5.36 2.18 7.12
C ILE A 250 -5.93 0.87 6.59
N ALA A 251 -5.30 -0.27 6.92
CA ALA A 251 -5.81 -1.58 6.56
C ALA A 251 -7.22 -1.84 7.12
N ALA A 252 -7.45 -1.51 8.40
CA ALA A 252 -8.75 -1.67 9.04
C ALA A 252 -9.82 -0.76 8.43
N LEU A 253 -9.49 0.50 8.15
CA LEU A 253 -10.40 1.46 7.52
C LEU A 253 -10.77 1.03 6.10
N LEU A 254 -9.80 0.57 5.30
CA LEU A 254 -10.05 0.05 3.96
C LEU A 254 -10.90 -1.23 3.99
N ALA A 255 -10.62 -2.16 4.90
CA ALA A 255 -11.43 -3.37 5.05
C ALA A 255 -12.87 -3.07 5.48
N PHE A 256 -13.05 -2.11 6.39
CA PHE A 256 -14.36 -1.64 6.82
C PHE A 256 -15.12 -0.93 5.70
N ALA A 257 -14.43 -0.09 4.93
CA ALA A 257 -14.99 0.57 3.75
C ALA A 257 -15.38 -0.46 2.69
N TYR A 258 -14.52 -1.44 2.38
CA TYR A 258 -14.84 -2.53 1.48
C TYR A 258 -16.13 -3.25 1.88
N ALA A 259 -16.25 -3.64 3.16
CA ALA A 259 -17.42 -4.36 3.65
C ALA A 259 -18.70 -3.50 3.52
N THR A 260 -18.62 -2.21 3.89
CA THR A 260 -19.74 -1.28 3.80
C THR A 260 -20.14 -1.02 2.34
N LEU A 261 -19.19 -0.70 1.47
CA LEU A 261 -19.45 -0.46 0.05
C LEU A 261 -19.96 -1.72 -0.68
N SER A 262 -19.52 -2.91 -0.25
CA SER A 262 -20.01 -4.18 -0.80
C SER A 262 -21.48 -4.41 -0.48
N VAL A 263 -21.96 -4.02 0.71
CA VAL A 263 -23.39 -4.03 1.03
C VAL A 263 -24.14 -3.05 0.12
N ARG A 264 -23.65 -1.82 -0.04
CA ARG A 264 -24.26 -0.84 -0.98
C ARG A 264 -24.41 -1.43 -2.38
N ARG A 265 -23.34 -2.04 -2.89
CA ARG A 265 -23.28 -2.68 -4.21
C ARG A 265 -24.25 -3.85 -4.33
N LEU A 266 -24.45 -4.63 -3.26
CA LEU A 266 -25.42 -5.74 -3.26
C LEU A 266 -26.85 -5.25 -3.52
N PHE A 267 -27.22 -4.08 -2.99
CA PHE A 267 -28.56 -3.51 -3.15
C PHE A 267 -28.72 -2.63 -4.40
N LYS A 268 -27.68 -1.90 -4.81
CA LYS A 268 -27.75 -0.93 -5.92
C LYS A 268 -27.20 -1.43 -7.25
N GLY A 269 -26.44 -2.53 -7.25
CA GLY A 269 -25.74 -3.01 -8.43
C GLY A 269 -24.40 -2.31 -8.63
N GLU A 270 -24.01 -2.05 -9.88
CA GLU A 270 -22.66 -1.57 -10.22
C GLU A 270 -22.41 -0.11 -9.82
N PHE A 271 -23.46 0.72 -9.84
CA PHE A 271 -23.45 2.15 -9.55
C PHE A 271 -23.99 2.38 -8.15
N ILE A 272 -23.18 2.99 -7.28
CA ILE A 272 -23.41 3.00 -5.84
C ILE A 272 -23.53 4.40 -5.23
N ALA A 273 -23.74 5.42 -6.05
CA ALA A 273 -23.85 6.81 -5.61
C ALA A 273 -24.74 7.04 -4.38
N LEU A 274 -24.35 8.03 -3.56
CA LEU A 274 -25.10 8.49 -2.39
C LEU A 274 -26.52 8.97 -2.77
N TRP A 275 -26.68 9.63 -3.91
CA TRP A 275 -27.97 10.16 -4.36
C TRP A 275 -28.94 9.10 -4.90
N SER A 276 -28.53 7.82 -5.01
CA SER A 276 -29.43 6.73 -5.42
C SER A 276 -30.43 6.30 -4.32
N GLY A 277 -30.47 7.02 -3.19
CA GLY A 277 -31.37 6.79 -2.05
C GLY A 277 -30.97 5.56 -1.22
N LEU A 278 -31.52 5.41 -0.01
CA LEU A 278 -31.27 4.28 0.88
C LEU A 278 -32.55 3.46 1.03
N GLY A 279 -32.48 2.15 0.76
CA GLY A 279 -33.60 1.25 1.03
C GLY A 279 -33.64 0.85 2.51
N GLN A 280 -34.81 0.53 3.03
CA GLN A 280 -34.96 0.15 4.45
C GLN A 280 -34.16 -1.12 4.81
N LEU A 281 -34.27 -2.18 3.99
CA LEU A 281 -33.49 -3.41 4.16
C LEU A 281 -31.97 -3.16 4.07
N GLU A 282 -31.56 -2.21 3.24
CA GLU A 282 -30.16 -1.82 3.09
C GLU A 282 -29.63 -1.17 4.38
N THR A 283 -30.40 -0.24 4.97
CA THR A 283 -30.05 0.43 6.23
C THR A 283 -29.86 -0.55 7.38
N TYR A 284 -30.78 -1.52 7.51
CA TYR A 284 -30.69 -2.59 8.52
C TYR A 284 -29.48 -3.51 8.26
N THR A 285 -29.16 -3.79 7.00
CA THR A 285 -28.01 -4.61 6.64
C THR A 285 -26.69 -3.95 7.04
N TYR A 286 -26.56 -2.61 6.92
CA TYR A 286 -25.39 -1.91 7.44
C TYR A 286 -25.23 -2.07 8.95
N SER A 287 -26.33 -1.93 9.71
CA SER A 287 -26.30 -2.06 11.16
C SER A 287 -25.89 -3.49 11.57
N ALA A 288 -26.47 -4.50 10.91
CA ALA A 288 -26.11 -5.90 11.12
C ALA A 288 -24.63 -6.18 10.76
N LEU A 289 -24.15 -5.64 9.64
CA LEU A 289 -22.75 -5.77 9.21
C LEU A 289 -21.80 -5.16 10.23
N TRP A 290 -22.05 -3.94 10.70
CA TRP A 290 -21.17 -3.26 11.65
C TRP A 290 -21.11 -3.98 13.00
N LEU A 291 -22.25 -4.49 13.48
CA LEU A 291 -22.29 -5.36 14.65
C LEU A 291 -21.49 -6.64 14.43
N ALA A 292 -21.66 -7.31 13.29
CA ALA A 292 -20.91 -8.53 12.97
C ALA A 292 -19.39 -8.29 12.92
N ILE A 293 -18.95 -7.20 12.27
CA ILE A 293 -17.54 -6.79 12.27
C ILE A 293 -17.07 -6.49 13.69
N GLY A 294 -17.87 -5.76 14.48
CA GLY A 294 -17.57 -5.47 15.88
C GLY A 294 -17.36 -6.73 16.72
N VAL A 295 -18.26 -7.70 16.61
CA VAL A 295 -18.17 -9.00 17.32
C VAL A 295 -16.96 -9.81 16.83
N ALA A 296 -16.69 -9.84 15.52
CA ALA A 296 -15.52 -10.51 14.96
C ALA A 296 -14.21 -9.90 15.49
N LEU A 297 -14.12 -8.56 15.52
CA LEU A 297 -12.98 -7.84 16.09
C LEU A 297 -12.84 -8.11 17.59
N LEU A 298 -13.94 -8.16 18.35
CA LEU A 298 -13.92 -8.47 19.78
C LEU A 298 -13.38 -9.88 20.03
N THR A 299 -13.87 -10.86 19.26
CA THR A 299 -13.46 -12.26 19.32
C THR A 299 -11.98 -12.39 19.00
N ALA A 300 -11.53 -11.79 17.90
CA ALA A 300 -10.11 -11.73 17.54
C ALA A 300 -9.27 -11.00 18.62
N GLY A 301 -9.80 -9.94 19.23
CA GLY A 301 -9.13 -9.18 20.29
C GLY A 301 -8.93 -9.99 21.56
N VAL A 302 -9.86 -10.89 21.89
CA VAL A 302 -9.68 -11.83 23.01
C VAL A 302 -8.71 -12.94 22.65
N TRP A 303 -8.83 -13.56 21.48
CA TRP A 303 -7.93 -14.64 21.05
C TRP A 303 -6.48 -14.16 20.93
N LEU A 304 -6.26 -12.98 20.35
CA LEU A 304 -4.94 -12.38 20.16
C LEU A 304 -4.46 -11.60 21.39
N LYS A 305 -5.23 -11.59 22.49
CA LYS A 305 -4.95 -10.82 23.72
C LYS A 305 -4.64 -9.33 23.45
N SER A 306 -5.24 -8.75 22.41
CA SER A 306 -4.97 -7.38 21.96
C SER A 306 -5.97 -6.39 22.56
N GLN A 307 -5.51 -5.54 23.47
CA GLN A 307 -6.35 -4.49 24.06
C GLN A 307 -6.83 -3.47 23.03
N VAL A 308 -6.01 -3.12 22.05
CA VAL A 308 -6.37 -2.19 20.97
C VAL A 308 -7.56 -2.72 20.18
N LEU A 309 -7.53 -4.02 19.84
CA LEU A 309 -8.59 -4.64 19.05
C LEU A 309 -9.90 -4.73 19.84
N ARG A 310 -9.82 -5.01 21.16
CA ARG A 310 -10.98 -4.99 22.06
C ARG A 310 -11.60 -3.59 22.20
N ILE A 311 -10.78 -2.55 22.31
CA ILE A 311 -11.29 -1.16 22.38
C ILE A 311 -11.92 -0.77 21.04
N ALA A 312 -11.25 -1.04 19.92
CA ALA A 312 -11.78 -0.77 18.59
C ALA A 312 -13.12 -1.47 18.34
N SER A 313 -13.24 -2.75 18.75
CA SER A 313 -14.52 -3.46 18.68
C SER A 313 -15.59 -2.84 19.58
N ALA A 314 -15.26 -2.45 20.80
CA ALA A 314 -16.23 -1.84 21.72
C ALA A 314 -16.76 -0.52 21.17
N VAL A 315 -15.89 0.31 20.58
CA VAL A 315 -16.28 1.55 19.90
C VAL A 315 -17.18 1.26 18.71
N LEU A 316 -16.80 0.32 17.83
CA LEU A 316 -17.61 -0.01 16.65
C LEU A 316 -18.98 -0.58 17.03
N ILE A 317 -19.04 -1.47 18.03
CA ILE A 317 -20.30 -2.01 18.53
C ILE A 317 -21.15 -0.90 19.14
N ALA A 318 -20.57 0.00 19.95
CA ALA A 318 -21.30 1.14 20.51
C ALA A 318 -21.87 2.04 19.41
N VAL A 319 -21.10 2.35 18.38
CA VAL A 319 -21.57 3.13 17.21
C VAL A 319 -22.72 2.42 16.50
N ALA A 320 -22.61 1.11 16.26
CA ALA A 320 -23.66 0.34 15.61
C ALA A 320 -24.94 0.29 16.47
N VAL A 321 -24.82 0.09 17.78
CA VAL A 321 -25.94 0.12 18.75
C VAL A 321 -26.63 1.48 18.76
N VAL A 322 -25.86 2.57 18.86
CA VAL A 322 -26.41 3.93 18.82
C VAL A 322 -27.12 4.19 17.49
N LYS A 323 -26.54 3.75 16.36
CA LYS A 323 -27.18 3.88 15.06
C LYS A 323 -28.52 3.13 15.00
N VAL A 324 -28.56 1.88 15.45
CA VAL A 324 -29.80 1.07 15.50
C VAL A 324 -30.88 1.78 16.33
N PHE A 325 -30.51 2.36 17.47
CA PHE A 325 -31.45 3.09 18.31
C PHE A 325 -31.95 4.40 17.70
N LEU A 326 -31.09 5.17 17.05
CA LEU A 326 -31.46 6.49 16.55
C LEU A 326 -32.20 6.41 15.22
N PHE A 327 -31.80 5.49 14.33
CA PHE A 327 -32.29 5.43 12.96
C PHE A 327 -33.21 4.23 12.72
N ASP A 328 -32.82 3.02 13.17
CA ASP A 328 -33.60 1.82 12.86
C ASP A 328 -34.88 1.77 13.73
N MET A 329 -34.80 2.22 14.99
CA MET A 329 -35.96 2.26 15.91
C MET A 329 -36.92 3.43 15.68
N SER A 330 -36.54 4.45 14.91
CA SER A 330 -37.47 5.53 14.53
C SER A 330 -38.43 5.09 13.42
N GLU A 331 -38.09 4.05 12.65
CA GLU A 331 -38.93 3.52 11.57
C GLU A 331 -39.83 2.34 12.00
N LEU A 332 -39.59 1.76 13.17
CA LEU A 332 -40.32 0.58 13.64
C LEU A 332 -41.56 0.95 14.45
N GLU A 333 -42.74 0.53 14.00
CA GLU A 333 -44.01 0.62 14.74
C GLU A 333 -44.36 -0.71 15.46
N GLY A 334 -45.12 -0.62 16.56
CA GLY A 334 -45.71 -1.78 17.23
C GLY A 334 -44.71 -2.78 17.87
N VAL A 335 -44.87 -4.06 17.55
CA VAL A 335 -44.17 -5.20 18.21
C VAL A 335 -42.68 -5.27 17.86
N LEU A 336 -42.30 -4.90 16.64
CA LEU A 336 -40.90 -4.96 16.20
C LEU A 336 -40.01 -3.98 16.99
N ARG A 337 -40.57 -2.84 17.41
CA ARG A 337 -39.88 -1.89 18.28
C ARG A 337 -39.59 -2.50 19.65
N ALA A 338 -40.56 -3.19 20.24
CA ALA A 338 -40.39 -3.87 21.53
C ALA A 338 -39.36 -5.01 21.44
N LEU A 339 -39.41 -5.83 20.39
CA LEU A 339 -38.44 -6.91 20.16
C LEU A 339 -37.02 -6.36 19.95
N SER A 340 -36.86 -5.25 19.23
CA SER A 340 -35.57 -4.59 19.06
C SER A 340 -35.01 -4.03 20.38
N PHE A 341 -35.85 -3.46 21.25
CA PHE A 341 -35.43 -3.03 22.60
C PHE A 341 -34.93 -4.20 23.45
N ILE A 342 -35.63 -5.35 23.39
CA ILE A 342 -35.24 -6.56 24.12
C ILE A 342 -33.94 -7.14 23.55
N GLY A 343 -33.86 -7.31 22.23
CA GLY A 343 -32.69 -7.87 21.55
C GLY A 343 -31.44 -7.03 21.79
N LEU A 344 -31.58 -5.71 21.71
CA LEU A 344 -30.47 -4.81 21.95
C LEU A 344 -30.14 -4.70 23.45
N GLY A 345 -31.13 -4.74 24.34
CA GLY A 345 -30.92 -4.87 25.78
C GLY A 345 -30.09 -6.12 26.12
N ALA A 346 -30.41 -7.26 25.50
CA ALA A 346 -29.63 -8.50 25.65
C ALA A 346 -28.19 -8.34 25.13
N VAL A 347 -27.98 -7.66 24.00
CA VAL A 347 -26.65 -7.35 23.46
C VAL A 347 -25.85 -6.47 24.42
N LEU A 348 -26.44 -5.40 24.95
CA LEU A 348 -25.80 -4.51 25.93
C LEU A 348 -25.45 -5.24 27.23
N ILE A 349 -26.35 -6.07 27.75
CA ILE A 349 -26.08 -6.93 28.91
C ILE A 349 -24.93 -7.90 28.60
N GLY A 350 -24.94 -8.54 27.43
CA GLY A 350 -23.88 -9.43 26.99
C GLY A 350 -22.51 -8.75 26.93
N ILE A 351 -22.44 -7.54 26.37
CA ILE A 351 -21.21 -6.74 26.31
C ILE A 351 -20.77 -6.30 27.71
N GLY A 352 -21.69 -5.84 28.56
CA GLY A 352 -21.42 -5.43 29.93
C GLY A 352 -20.84 -6.57 30.78
N LEU A 353 -21.45 -7.76 30.70
CA LEU A 353 -20.98 -8.97 31.36
C LEU A 353 -19.60 -9.42 30.84
N PHE A 354 -19.38 -9.30 29.53
CA PHE A 354 -18.10 -9.61 28.92
C PHE A 354 -16.99 -8.66 29.40
N TYR A 355 -17.30 -7.36 29.49
CA TYR A 355 -16.35 -6.35 29.98
C TYR A 355 -16.03 -6.53 31.47
N GLN A 356 -17.05 -6.82 32.28
CA GLN A 356 -16.85 -7.18 33.69
C GLN A 356 -15.89 -8.37 33.80
N ARG A 357 -16.14 -9.48 33.09
CA ARG A 357 -15.25 -10.66 33.13
C ARG A 357 -13.81 -10.36 32.74
N LEU A 358 -13.58 -9.47 31.77
CA LEU A 358 -12.25 -9.03 31.37
C LEU A 358 -11.54 -8.23 32.47
N LEU A 359 -12.26 -7.30 33.11
CA LEU A 359 -11.73 -6.48 34.20
C LEU A 359 -11.48 -7.31 35.47
N THR A 360 -12.37 -8.25 35.80
CA THR A 360 -12.18 -9.13 36.98
C THR A 360 -10.97 -10.05 36.80
N ARG A 361 -10.72 -10.55 35.59
CA ARG A 361 -9.50 -11.32 35.28
C ARG A 361 -8.24 -10.46 35.40
N ALA A 362 -8.24 -9.26 34.82
CA ALA A 362 -7.10 -8.34 34.92
C ALA A 362 -6.80 -7.92 36.38
N ALA A 363 -7.84 -7.77 37.21
CA ALA A 363 -7.67 -7.51 38.63
C ALA A 363 -7.05 -8.70 39.37
N ARG A 364 -7.51 -9.92 39.08
CA ARG A 364 -7.02 -11.17 39.70
C ARG A 364 -5.55 -11.44 39.37
N ASP A 365 -5.16 -11.28 38.10
CA ASP A 365 -3.77 -11.44 37.64
C ASP A 365 -2.82 -10.44 38.32
N LYS A 366 -3.31 -9.23 38.67
CA LYS A 366 -2.54 -8.22 39.38
C LYS A 366 -2.31 -8.61 40.84
N THR A 367 -3.33 -9.17 41.50
CA THR A 367 -3.25 -9.63 42.90
C THR A 367 -2.32 -10.83 43.05
N GLU A 368 -2.39 -11.81 42.13
CA GLU A 368 -1.48 -12.97 42.12
C GLU A 368 -0.02 -12.56 41.92
N ASN A 369 0.27 -11.62 41.00
CA ASN A 369 1.64 -11.10 40.83
C ASN A 369 2.15 -10.32 42.05
N LEU A 370 1.26 -9.64 42.79
CA LEU A 370 1.63 -8.95 44.03
C LEU A 370 1.94 -9.94 45.15
N GLN A 371 1.18 -11.03 45.27
CA GLN A 371 1.45 -12.10 46.25
C GLN A 371 2.76 -12.84 45.93
N GLU A 372 3.03 -13.19 44.68
CA GLU A 372 4.32 -13.80 44.29
C GLU A 372 5.52 -12.88 44.58
N GLN A 373 5.35 -11.56 44.52
CA GLN A 373 6.43 -10.61 44.86
C GLN A 373 6.66 -10.48 46.37
N VAL A 374 5.63 -10.71 47.18
CA VAL A 374 5.72 -10.73 48.65
C VAL A 374 6.36 -12.04 49.10
N ASP A 375 5.91 -13.19 48.58
CA ASP A 375 6.48 -14.51 48.91
C ASP A 375 7.95 -14.70 48.48
N ARG A 376 8.44 -13.93 47.49
CA ARG A 376 9.87 -13.93 47.12
C ARG A 376 10.74 -13.01 47.97
N ARG A 377 10.13 -12.17 48.81
CA ARG A 377 10.84 -11.22 49.69
C ARG A 377 10.96 -11.73 51.13
N GLU A 378 10.14 -12.70 51.51
CA GLU A 378 10.32 -13.54 52.70
C GLU A 378 11.24 -14.72 52.39
#